data_AF-A0A8T7DFS8-F1
#
_entry.id   AF-A0A8T7DFS8-F1
#
_cell.length_a   1.000
_cell.length_b   1.000
_cell.length_c   1.000
_cell.angle_alpha   90.00
_cell.angle_beta   90.00
_cell.angle_gamma   90.00
#
_symmetry.space_group_name_H-M   'P 1'
#
loop_
_entity.id
_entity.type
_entity.pdbx_description
1 polymer ?
#
loop_
_entity_poly.entity_id
_entity_poly.type
_entity_poly.pdbx_seq_one_letter_code
_entity_poly.pdbx_strand_id
1 'polypeptide(L)'
;MTETASTDSTIEDVQSSVDTRKIAINKVGIKDIKHPVKVSDRTEGEQHTIANFNMYVFLPHNFKGTHMSRFVEILNNHEREITVKSFKDMLVEMAQRLESSA
;
A
#
# COMPACT_ATOMS: atom_id res chain seq x y z
N MET A 1 -26.65 17.50 36.07
CA MET A 1 -25.33 16.85 35.89
C MET A 1 -25.57 15.64 35.00
N THR A 2 -25.49 15.82 33.68
CA THR A 2 -25.63 14.73 32.70
C THR A 2 -24.24 14.37 32.22
N GLU A 3 -23.81 13.18 32.64
CA GLU A 3 -22.56 12.54 32.29
C GLU A 3 -22.53 12.28 30.77
N THR A 4 -21.61 12.94 30.07
CA THR A 4 -21.42 12.78 28.64
C THR A 4 -20.48 11.60 28.44
N ALA A 5 -21.02 10.44 28.06
CA ALA A 5 -20.21 9.26 27.74
C ALA A 5 -19.36 9.55 26.50
N SER A 6 -18.05 9.68 26.69
CA SER A 6 -17.05 9.75 25.63
C SER A 6 -16.99 8.41 24.89
N THR A 7 -17.68 8.31 23.76
CA THR A 7 -17.54 7.17 22.84
C THR A 7 -16.32 7.42 21.96
N ASP A 8 -15.15 7.05 22.46
CA ASP A 8 -13.97 6.85 21.63
C ASP A 8 -14.20 5.59 20.77
N SER A 9 -15.00 5.74 19.71
CA SER A 9 -15.32 4.64 18.80
C SER A 9 -14.17 4.45 17.81
N THR A 10 -13.07 3.89 18.30
CA THR A 10 -12.01 3.36 17.45
C THR A 10 -12.61 2.29 16.53
N ILE A 11 -12.47 2.48 15.22
CA ILE A 11 -12.93 1.50 14.23
C ILE A 11 -12.13 0.22 14.45
N GLU A 12 -12.83 -0.90 14.62
CA GLU A 12 -12.21 -2.22 14.79
C GLU A 12 -11.37 -2.58 13.55
N ASP A 13 -10.14 -3.06 13.77
CA ASP A 13 -9.27 -3.55 12.72
C ASP A 13 -9.66 -4.97 12.27
N VAL A 14 -10.65 -5.04 11.37
CA VAL A 14 -11.12 -6.29 10.79
C VAL A 14 -10.07 -6.95 9.89
N GLN A 15 -9.14 -6.19 9.29
CA GLN A 15 -8.19 -6.73 8.32
C GLN A 15 -7.13 -7.60 8.99
N SER A 16 -6.66 -7.18 10.16
CA SER A 16 -5.69 -7.92 10.97
C SER A 16 -6.29 -9.10 11.74
N SER A 17 -7.62 -9.31 11.66
CA SER A 17 -8.28 -10.45 12.32
C SER A 17 -7.95 -11.78 11.65
N VAL A 18 -8.11 -12.87 12.41
CA VAL A 18 -7.79 -14.23 11.93
C VAL A 18 -8.78 -14.69 10.87
N ASP A 19 -8.28 -15.23 9.76
CA ASP A 19 -9.10 -15.92 8.76
C ASP A 19 -9.24 -17.42 9.09
N THR A 20 -10.47 -17.88 9.29
CA THR A 20 -10.78 -19.27 9.64
C THR A 20 -10.91 -20.18 8.42
N ARG A 21 -11.00 -19.61 7.20
CA ARG A 21 -11.18 -20.37 5.94
C ARG A 21 -9.90 -21.05 5.49
N LYS A 22 -8.73 -20.58 5.97
CA LYS A 22 -7.40 -21.09 5.63
C LYS A 22 -7.11 -21.05 4.11
N ILE A 23 -7.57 -20.00 3.43
CA ILE A 23 -7.31 -19.77 2.01
C ILE A 23 -6.38 -18.57 1.90
N ALA A 24 -5.16 -18.80 1.40
CA ALA A 24 -4.23 -17.70 1.09
C ALA A 24 -4.67 -16.95 -0.16
N ILE A 25 -4.35 -15.65 -0.23
CA ILE A 25 -4.56 -14.84 -1.44
C ILE A 25 -3.21 -14.60 -2.11
N ASN A 26 -3.06 -15.11 -3.33
CA ASN A 26 -1.80 -14.97 -4.08
C ASN A 26 -1.43 -13.51 -4.36
N LYS A 27 -2.43 -12.67 -4.65
CA LYS A 27 -2.25 -11.25 -4.93
C LYS A 27 -3.44 -10.44 -4.40
N VAL A 28 -3.17 -9.56 -3.44
CA VAL A 28 -4.12 -8.57 -2.94
C VAL A 28 -3.49 -7.18 -2.96
N GLY A 29 -4.27 -6.15 -3.28
CA GLY A 29 -3.79 -4.77 -3.29
C GLY A 29 -4.63 -3.85 -4.18
N ILE A 30 -4.00 -2.81 -4.70
CA ILE A 30 -4.65 -1.75 -5.51
C ILE A 30 -4.24 -1.86 -6.98
N LYS A 31 -5.13 -1.41 -7.87
CA LYS A 31 -4.93 -1.43 -9.32
C LYS A 31 -5.43 -0.14 -9.96
N ASP A 32 -4.91 0.16 -11.14
CA ASP A 32 -5.32 1.29 -11.97
C ASP A 32 -5.17 2.66 -11.28
N ILE A 33 -4.05 2.85 -10.58
CA ILE A 33 -3.76 4.07 -9.82
C ILE A 33 -2.81 4.95 -10.63
N LYS A 34 -3.27 6.16 -10.96
CA LYS A 34 -2.45 7.16 -11.65
C LYS A 34 -1.62 7.94 -10.63
N HIS A 35 -0.31 8.02 -10.86
CA HIS A 35 0.59 8.78 -9.98
C HIS A 35 1.75 9.43 -10.77
N PRO A 36 2.19 10.66 -10.41
CA PRO A 36 3.32 11.32 -11.07
C PRO A 36 4.64 10.56 -10.92
N VAL A 37 5.41 10.48 -12.00
CA VAL A 37 6.73 9.84 -12.02
C VAL A 37 7.72 10.69 -12.81
N LYS A 38 8.99 10.52 -12.45
CA LYS A 38 10.11 11.08 -13.19
C LYS A 38 11.01 9.96 -13.72
N VAL A 39 11.17 9.93 -15.03
CA VAL A 39 11.90 8.87 -15.74
C VAL A 39 13.13 9.46 -16.41
N SER A 40 14.29 8.83 -16.25
CA SER A 40 15.49 9.23 -16.97
C SER A 40 15.40 8.80 -18.43
N ASP A 41 15.53 9.77 -19.34
CA ASP A 41 15.62 9.53 -20.78
C ASP A 41 17.10 9.58 -21.22
N ARG A 42 17.48 8.68 -22.11
CA ARG A 42 18.84 8.60 -22.66
C ARG A 42 19.18 9.80 -23.54
N THR A 43 18.18 10.45 -24.12
CA THR A 43 18.35 11.59 -25.03
C THR A 43 18.03 12.92 -24.38
N GLU A 44 16.95 13.02 -23.60
CA GLU A 44 16.46 14.29 -23.06
C GLU A 44 16.68 14.47 -21.55
N GLY A 45 17.44 13.57 -20.91
CA GLY A 45 17.81 13.69 -19.50
C GLY A 45 16.71 13.16 -18.56
N GLU A 46 15.71 13.99 -18.23
CA GLU A 46 14.59 13.61 -17.33
C GLU A 46 13.24 13.99 -17.95
N GLN A 47 12.28 13.07 -17.89
CA GLN A 47 10.90 13.27 -18.34
C GLN A 47 9.92 13.15 -17.18
N HIS A 48 9.01 14.11 -17.09
CA HIS A 48 7.93 14.17 -16.11
C HIS A 48 6.64 13.66 -16.74
N THR A 49 6.00 12.65 -16.13
CA THR A 49 4.78 12.04 -16.70
C THR A 49 3.90 11.42 -15.61
N ILE A 50 2.77 10.86 -16.01
CA ILE A 50 1.86 10.11 -15.14
C ILE A 50 1.96 8.63 -15.48
N ALA A 51 2.33 7.80 -14.51
CA ALA A 51 2.32 6.35 -14.66
C ALA A 51 1.05 5.73 -14.06
N ASN A 52 0.73 4.54 -14.53
CA ASN A 52 -0.34 3.69 -13.98
C ASN A 52 0.29 2.57 -13.14
N PHE A 53 -0.10 2.48 -11.88
CA PHE A 53 0.42 1.55 -10.89
C PHE A 53 -0.57 0.45 -10.55
N ASN A 54 -0.04 -0.78 -10.51
CA ASN A 54 -0.68 -1.94 -9.92
C ASN A 54 0.25 -2.48 -8.84
N MET A 55 -0.22 -2.56 -7.60
CA MET A 55 0.59 -2.93 -6.44
C MET A 55 -0.08 -4.06 -5.69
N TYR A 56 0.67 -5.13 -5.43
CA TYR A 56 0.15 -6.34 -4.82
C TYR A 56 1.13 -6.94 -3.83
N VAL A 57 0.58 -7.60 -2.82
CA VAL A 57 1.31 -8.45 -1.88
C VAL A 57 0.64 -9.81 -1.76
N PHE A 58 1.39 -10.78 -1.25
CA PHE A 58 0.83 -12.07 -0.84
C PHE A 58 0.13 -11.90 0.51
N LEU A 59 -1.07 -12.47 0.65
CA LEU A 59 -1.78 -12.52 1.93
C LEU A 59 -1.76 -13.96 2.47
N PRO A 60 -1.03 -14.20 3.57
CA PRO A 60 -1.07 -15.48 4.26
C PRO A 60 -2.49 -15.85 4.70
N HIS A 61 -2.78 -17.15 4.73
CA HIS A 61 -4.13 -17.67 5.00
C HIS A 61 -4.68 -17.37 6.40
N ASN A 62 -3.87 -16.83 7.30
CA ASN A 62 -4.24 -16.50 8.68
C ASN A 62 -4.72 -15.05 8.83
N PHE A 63 -4.55 -14.20 7.82
CA PHE A 63 -5.08 -12.83 7.82
C PHE A 63 -6.37 -12.74 7.03
N LYS A 64 -7.37 -12.04 7.57
CA LYS A 64 -8.67 -11.85 6.93
C LYS A 64 -8.63 -10.89 5.73
N GLY A 65 -7.69 -9.95 5.74
CA GLY A 65 -7.46 -9.07 4.60
C GLY A 65 -6.25 -8.17 4.76
N THR A 66 -6.08 -7.24 3.81
CA THR A 66 -4.95 -6.31 3.76
C THR A 66 -5.42 -4.88 4.03
N HIS A 67 -4.50 -4.07 4.53
CA HIS A 67 -4.72 -2.64 4.75
C HIS A 67 -4.54 -1.86 3.44
N MET A 68 -5.63 -1.65 2.70
CA MET A 68 -5.60 -1.03 1.36
C MET A 68 -5.05 0.40 1.36
N SER A 69 -5.31 1.19 2.41
CA SER A 69 -4.82 2.58 2.49
C SER A 69 -3.29 2.65 2.54
N ARG A 70 -2.63 1.64 3.13
CA ARG A 70 -1.16 1.61 3.24
C ARG A 70 -0.47 1.62 1.89
N PHE A 71 -1.06 1.06 0.84
CA PHE A 71 -0.51 1.15 -0.52
C PHE A 71 -0.50 2.59 -1.05
N VAL A 72 -1.58 3.33 -0.80
CA VAL A 72 -1.72 4.73 -1.20
C VAL A 72 -0.83 5.62 -0.34
N GLU A 73 -0.69 5.33 0.94
CA GLU A 73 0.25 6.00 1.83
C GLU A 73 1.69 5.83 1.34
N ILE A 74 2.11 4.62 0.98
CA ILE A 74 3.44 4.38 0.41
C ILE A 74 3.64 5.24 -0.84
N LEU A 75 2.70 5.20 -1.79
CA LEU A 75 2.77 6.04 -3.01
C LEU A 75 2.95 7.53 -2.69
N ASN A 76 2.24 8.05 -1.69
CA ASN A 76 2.27 9.48 -1.34
C ASN A 76 3.43 9.89 -0.42
N ASN A 77 4.08 8.94 0.28
CA ASN A 77 5.18 9.23 1.20
C ASN A 77 6.54 9.37 0.50
N HIS A 78 6.68 8.86 -0.73
CA HIS A 78 7.87 9.11 -1.55
C HIS A 78 7.84 10.52 -2.15
N GLU A 79 8.97 10.95 -2.72
CA GLU A 79 9.10 12.27 -3.36
C GLU A 79 7.90 12.62 -4.24
N ARG A 80 7.67 13.93 -4.48
CA ARG A 80 6.60 14.43 -5.35
C ARG A 80 6.54 13.70 -6.71
N GLU A 81 7.66 13.11 -7.16
CA GLU A 81 7.74 12.27 -8.33
C GLU A 81 8.57 11.01 -8.04
N ILE A 82 7.98 9.83 -8.25
CA ILE A 82 8.67 8.56 -8.05
C ILE A 82 9.70 8.37 -9.18
N THR A 83 10.93 7.96 -8.83
CA THR A 83 12.00 7.63 -9.79
C THR A 83 12.30 6.14 -9.81
N VAL A 84 12.89 5.62 -10.89
CA VAL A 84 13.31 4.20 -10.96
C VAL A 84 14.23 3.80 -9.79
N LYS A 85 15.00 4.74 -9.24
CA LYS A 85 15.87 4.48 -8.08
C LYS A 85 15.05 4.23 -6.81
N SER A 86 13.98 4.99 -6.58
CA SER A 86 13.13 4.86 -5.39
C SER A 86 12.20 3.64 -5.43
N PHE A 87 11.97 3.03 -6.60
CA PHE A 87 11.11 1.83 -6.73
C PHE A 87 11.60 0.65 -5.88
N LYS A 88 12.92 0.47 -5.74
CA LYS A 88 13.44 -0.65 -4.93
C LYS A 88 13.07 -0.47 -3.45
N ASP A 89 13.26 0.74 -2.94
CA ASP A 89 12.97 1.05 -1.54
C ASP A 89 11.46 0.98 -1.28
N MET A 90 10.64 1.44 -2.23
CA MET A 90 9.18 1.28 -2.19
C MET A 90 8.74 -0.18 -2.05
N LEU A 91 9.35 -1.11 -2.80
CA LEU A 91 8.99 -2.52 -2.73
C LEU A 91 9.33 -3.12 -1.36
N VAL A 92 10.47 -2.74 -0.78
CA VAL A 92 10.87 -3.17 0.56
C VAL A 92 9.92 -2.60 1.62
N GLU A 93 9.59 -1.31 1.52
CA GLU A 93 8.62 -0.66 2.41
C GLU A 93 7.24 -1.33 2.32
N MET A 94 6.79 -1.64 1.10
CA MET A 94 5.51 -2.32 0.85
C MET A 94 5.45 -3.69 1.52
N ALA A 95 6.49 -4.51 1.38
CA ALA A 95 6.53 -5.82 2.05
C ALA A 95 6.50 -5.70 3.58
N GLN A 96 7.24 -4.73 4.14
CA GLN A 96 7.31 -4.50 5.58
C GLN A 96 6.00 -3.97 6.17
N ARG A 97 5.41 -2.92 5.57
CA ARG A 97 4.21 -2.26 6.08
C ARG A 97 2.93 -3.07 5.92
N LEU A 98 2.91 -3.99 4.97
CA LEU A 98 1.78 -4.89 4.72
C LEU A 98 2.00 -6.29 5.29
N GLU A 99 3.05 -6.48 6.10
CA GLU A 99 3.34 -7.73 6.81
C GLU A 99 3.35 -8.96 5.88
N SER A 100 3.86 -8.77 4.66
CA SER A 100 3.90 -9.79 3.63
C SER A 100 5.31 -10.32 3.49
N SER A 101 5.50 -11.60 3.82
CA SER A 101 6.72 -12.34 3.47
C SER A 101 6.53 -13.01 2.12
N ALA A 102 7.40 -12.67 1.16
CA ALA A 102 7.50 -13.36 -0.14
C ALA A 102 7.87 -14.83 0.01
#